data_AF-A0A956NMW8-F1
#
_entry.id   AF-A0A956NMW8-F1
#
_cell.length_a   1.000
_cell.length_b   1.000
_cell.length_c   1.000
_cell.angle_alpha   90.00
_cell.angle_beta   90.00
_cell.angle_gamma   90.00
#
_symmetry.space_group_name_H-M   'P 1'
#
loop_
_entity.id
_entity.type
_entity.pdbx_description
1 polymer ?
#
loop_
_entity_poly.entity_id
_entity_poly.type
_entity_poly.pdbx_seq_one_letter_code
_entity_poly.pdbx_strand_id
1 'polypeptide(L)'
;MSKQMEYRKQIEVIESQLIKENKEYMGRINGYMMIASVFHRQEEAVTAQLLSIYQDVLEAQKDGLSAEEFLGKDSKQMADDLLSYLPPIGVKEVGRLAGLVWVVYVGSQFLMEFAGSGTVQFNWLALVCDSLLAFLLPAGIMLLLRNLIYQTSKLKIWATYIGFPLVYVAILAGRFTLLPDGTDISLTGWASLIPVLLIGLALLFFQKEKLVRYVFLPTYLLIALSGVIHMTMTVPIWLNLVLLILPAMAFWIGTAVLLVRKGN
;
A
#
# COMPACT_ATOMS: atom_id res chain seq x y z
N MET A 1 -15.33 -6.76 -16.70
CA MET A 1 -14.15 -5.86 -16.77
C MET A 1 -14.63 -4.49 -16.28
N SER A 2 -13.92 -3.80 -15.38
CA SER A 2 -14.34 -2.44 -14.97
C SER A 2 -14.12 -1.46 -16.11
N LYS A 3 -14.98 -0.44 -16.26
CA LYS A 3 -14.85 0.62 -17.29
C LYS A 3 -13.48 1.29 -17.28
N GLN A 4 -12.91 1.46 -16.10
CA GLN A 4 -11.53 1.93 -15.92
C GLN A 4 -10.49 1.07 -16.67
N MET A 5 -10.58 -0.26 -16.59
CA MET A 5 -9.65 -1.14 -17.31
C MET A 5 -9.81 -1.02 -18.83
N GLU A 6 -11.02 -0.71 -19.30
CA GLU A 6 -11.27 -0.44 -20.71
C GLU A 6 -10.62 0.86 -21.17
N TYR A 7 -10.77 1.95 -20.40
CA TYR A 7 -10.10 3.22 -20.69
C TYR A 7 -8.57 3.10 -20.68
N ARG A 8 -7.99 2.36 -19.72
CA ARG A 8 -6.54 2.13 -19.69
C ARG A 8 -6.04 1.38 -20.92
N LYS A 9 -6.77 0.35 -21.39
CA LYS A 9 -6.43 -0.35 -22.64
C LYS A 9 -6.49 0.57 -23.85
N GLN A 10 -7.47 1.47 -23.92
CA GLN A 10 -7.56 2.45 -25.01
C GLN A 10 -6.38 3.44 -24.99
N ILE A 11 -6.00 3.91 -23.80
CA ILE A 11 -4.81 4.76 -23.63
C ILE A 11 -3.55 4.03 -24.12
N GLU A 12 -3.34 2.76 -23.75
CA GLU A 12 -2.19 1.97 -24.20
C GLU A 12 -2.14 1.85 -25.74
N VAL A 13 -3.29 1.65 -26.38
CA VAL A 13 -3.39 1.61 -27.86
C VAL A 13 -3.01 2.96 -28.47
N ILE A 14 -3.56 4.07 -27.96
CA ILE A 14 -3.25 5.42 -28.46
C ILE A 14 -1.77 5.77 -28.23
N GLU A 15 -1.22 5.45 -27.06
CA GLU A 15 0.17 5.71 -26.72
C GLU A 15 1.16 5.01 -27.66
N SER A 16 0.79 3.85 -28.21
CA SER A 16 1.58 3.15 -29.23
C SER A 16 1.64 3.85 -30.59
N GLN A 17 0.72 4.78 -30.85
CA GLN A 17 0.57 5.53 -32.11
C GLN A 17 1.16 6.95 -32.01
N LEU A 18 1.51 7.41 -30.82
CA LEU A 18 2.12 8.72 -30.62
C LEU A 18 3.58 8.74 -31.08
N ILE A 19 4.01 9.87 -31.64
CA ILE A 19 5.42 10.14 -31.87
C ILE A 19 6.17 10.22 -30.53
N LYS A 20 7.49 10.01 -30.56
CA LYS A 20 8.32 9.94 -29.35
C LYS A 20 8.12 11.14 -28.41
N GLU A 21 8.11 12.34 -28.96
CA GLU A 21 7.92 13.59 -28.19
C GLU A 21 6.58 13.63 -27.47
N ASN A 22 5.48 13.40 -28.19
CA ASN A 22 4.12 13.39 -27.63
C ASN A 22 3.94 12.26 -26.61
N LYS A 23 4.58 11.11 -26.86
CA LYS A 23 4.58 9.98 -25.94
C LYS A 23 5.29 10.32 -24.63
N GLU A 24 6.46 10.96 -24.68
CA GLU A 24 7.19 11.40 -23.48
C GLU A 24 6.43 12.49 -22.71
N TYR A 25 5.79 13.41 -23.42
CA TYR A 25 4.94 14.44 -22.82
C TYR A 25 3.72 13.81 -22.10
N MET A 26 2.97 12.96 -22.80
CA MET A 26 1.78 12.31 -22.23
C MET A 26 2.11 11.30 -21.15
N GLY A 27 3.24 10.60 -21.26
CA GLY A 27 3.74 9.70 -20.22
C GLY A 27 4.00 10.41 -18.89
N ARG A 28 4.50 11.65 -18.93
CA ARG A 28 4.67 12.48 -17.72
C ARG A 28 3.32 12.81 -17.09
N ILE A 29 2.35 13.29 -17.87
CA ILE A 29 0.98 13.59 -17.38
C ILE A 29 0.35 12.33 -16.77
N ASN A 30 0.39 11.20 -17.48
CA ASN A 30 -0.17 9.94 -17.01
C ASN A 30 0.48 9.49 -15.68
N GLY A 31 1.79 9.66 -15.54
CA GLY A 31 2.50 9.39 -14.28
C GLY A 31 1.98 10.21 -13.10
N TYR A 32 1.82 11.53 -13.28
CA TYR A 32 1.24 12.40 -12.25
C TYR A 32 -0.20 12.01 -11.91
N MET A 33 -1.02 11.76 -12.92
CA MET A 33 -2.43 11.39 -12.75
C MET A 33 -2.59 10.03 -12.07
N MET A 34 -1.72 9.05 -12.36
CA MET A 34 -1.73 7.74 -11.72
C MET A 34 -1.40 7.81 -10.23
N ILE A 35 -0.42 8.63 -9.84
CA ILE A 35 -0.10 8.84 -8.42
C ILE A 35 -1.31 9.42 -7.71
N ALA A 36 -1.96 10.43 -8.30
CA ALA A 36 -3.18 10.99 -7.72
C ALA A 36 -4.33 10.00 -7.69
N SER A 37 -4.53 9.20 -8.74
CA SER A 37 -5.64 8.25 -8.86
C SER A 37 -5.63 7.20 -7.74
N VAL A 38 -4.46 6.76 -7.29
CA VAL A 38 -4.30 5.86 -6.12
C VAL A 38 -4.96 6.41 -4.86
N PHE A 39 -4.98 7.73 -4.69
CA PHE A 39 -5.54 8.36 -3.51
C PHE A 39 -7.01 8.81 -3.68
N HIS A 40 -7.59 8.69 -4.87
CA HIS A 40 -8.92 9.24 -5.18
C HIS A 40 -9.91 8.14 -5.57
N ARG A 41 -11.13 8.23 -5.03
CA ARG A 41 -12.22 7.28 -5.32
C ARG A 41 -12.79 7.42 -6.74
N GLN A 42 -12.49 8.53 -7.43
CA GLN A 42 -12.96 8.86 -8.78
C GLN A 42 -11.95 8.44 -9.87
N GLU A 43 -11.26 7.32 -9.66
CA GLU A 43 -10.25 6.81 -10.59
C GLU A 43 -10.79 6.65 -12.02
N GLU A 44 -12.07 6.28 -12.17
CA GLU A 44 -12.73 6.13 -13.45
C GLU A 44 -12.89 7.46 -14.19
N ALA A 45 -13.35 8.51 -13.52
CA ALA A 45 -13.52 9.84 -14.12
C ALA A 45 -12.17 10.45 -14.51
N VAL A 46 -11.16 10.29 -13.65
CA VAL A 46 -9.77 10.67 -13.92
C VAL A 46 -9.25 9.98 -15.18
N THR A 47 -9.45 8.65 -15.28
CA THR A 47 -8.96 7.86 -16.41
C THR A 47 -9.72 8.21 -17.70
N ALA A 48 -11.02 8.51 -17.61
CA ALA A 48 -11.82 8.94 -18.75
C ALA A 48 -11.37 10.31 -19.29
N GLN A 49 -11.11 11.27 -18.41
CA GLN A 49 -10.57 12.59 -18.80
C GLN A 49 -9.16 12.45 -19.39
N LEU A 50 -8.31 11.61 -18.80
CA LEU A 50 -6.99 11.34 -19.36
C LEU A 50 -7.11 10.72 -20.76
N LEU A 51 -8.02 9.77 -20.98
CA LEU A 51 -8.28 9.18 -22.29
C LEU A 51 -8.68 10.24 -23.32
N SER A 52 -9.55 11.20 -22.96
CA SER A 52 -9.93 12.27 -23.91
C SER A 52 -8.71 13.10 -24.32
N ILE A 53 -7.82 13.45 -23.38
CA ILE A 53 -6.60 14.21 -23.69
C ILE A 53 -5.67 13.40 -24.61
N TYR A 54 -5.52 12.09 -24.39
CA TYR A 54 -4.76 11.22 -25.29
C TYR A 54 -5.35 11.21 -26.71
N GLN A 55 -6.68 11.19 -26.84
CA GLN A 55 -7.37 11.24 -28.13
C GLN A 55 -7.15 12.60 -28.82
N ASP A 56 -7.30 13.70 -28.11
CA ASP A 56 -7.11 15.05 -28.62
C ASP A 56 -5.66 15.28 -29.08
N VAL A 57 -4.67 14.78 -28.32
CA VAL A 57 -3.25 14.85 -28.71
C VAL A 57 -2.94 13.98 -29.93
N LEU A 58 -3.57 12.81 -30.06
CA LEU A 58 -3.41 11.96 -31.24
C LEU A 58 -4.00 12.64 -32.49
N GLU A 59 -5.11 13.37 -32.35
CA GLU A 59 -5.70 14.14 -33.43
C GLU A 59 -4.82 15.33 -33.83
N ALA A 60 -4.37 16.13 -32.85
CA ALA A 60 -3.45 17.25 -33.09
C ALA A 60 -2.13 16.81 -33.74
N GLN A 61 -1.64 15.61 -33.39
CA GLN A 61 -0.46 15.02 -34.03
C GLN A 61 -0.68 14.75 -35.53
N LYS A 62 -1.90 14.40 -35.96
CA LYS A 62 -2.21 14.24 -37.39
C LYS A 62 -2.14 15.57 -38.14
N ASP A 63 -2.42 16.66 -37.45
CA ASP A 63 -2.28 18.03 -37.95
C ASP A 63 -0.83 18.56 -37.84
N GLY A 64 0.11 17.73 -37.39
CA GLY A 64 1.53 18.05 -37.30
C GLY A 64 1.93 18.84 -36.05
N LEU A 65 1.03 18.99 -35.08
CA LEU A 65 1.30 19.69 -33.82
C LEU A 65 1.92 18.76 -32.77
N SER A 66 2.85 19.27 -31.98
CA SER A 66 3.29 18.58 -30.76
C SER A 66 2.24 18.70 -29.65
N ALA A 67 2.29 17.79 -28.68
CA ALA A 67 1.39 17.80 -27.52
C ALA A 67 1.55 19.08 -26.70
N GLU A 68 2.78 19.60 -26.58
CA GLU A 68 3.08 20.84 -25.86
C GLU A 68 2.56 22.07 -26.61
N GLU A 69 2.67 22.08 -27.95
CA GLU A 69 2.10 23.14 -28.80
C GLU A 69 0.58 23.15 -28.74
N PHE A 70 -0.06 21.97 -28.80
CA PHE A 70 -1.51 21.84 -28.77
C PHE A 70 -2.11 22.20 -27.41
N LEU A 71 -1.52 21.67 -26.32
CA LEU A 71 -2.01 21.92 -24.96
C LEU A 71 -1.56 23.27 -24.41
N GLY A 72 -0.59 23.92 -25.06
CA GLY A 72 -0.08 25.24 -24.74
C GLY A 72 0.60 25.34 -23.36
N LYS A 73 0.96 24.19 -22.77
CA LYS A 73 1.50 24.06 -21.41
C LYS A 73 2.55 22.99 -21.38
N ASP A 74 3.52 23.13 -20.48
CA ASP A 74 4.40 22.01 -20.20
C ASP A 74 3.62 20.86 -19.52
N SER A 75 4.15 19.65 -19.62
CA SER A 75 3.50 18.45 -19.06
C SER A 75 3.22 18.55 -17.55
N LYS A 76 3.98 19.38 -16.82
CA LYS A 76 3.82 19.55 -15.39
C LYS A 76 2.65 20.47 -15.06
N GLN A 77 2.56 21.65 -15.70
CA GLN A 77 1.46 22.59 -15.52
C GLN A 77 0.14 21.95 -15.93
N MET A 78 0.12 21.19 -17.03
CA MET A 78 -1.08 20.47 -17.44
C MET A 78 -1.49 19.42 -16.39
N ALA A 79 -0.54 18.69 -15.82
CA ALA A 79 -0.82 17.76 -14.75
C ALA A 79 -1.34 18.47 -13.48
N ASP A 80 -0.66 19.54 -13.04
CA ASP A 80 -1.07 20.32 -11.86
C ASP A 80 -2.50 20.88 -12.01
N ASP A 81 -2.85 21.37 -13.20
CA ASP A 81 -4.20 21.84 -13.50
C ASP A 81 -5.23 20.71 -13.44
N LEU A 82 -4.95 19.56 -14.05
CA LEU A 82 -5.84 18.39 -13.99
C LEU A 82 -6.05 17.91 -12.55
N LEU A 83 -4.98 17.92 -11.75
CA LEU A 83 -5.04 17.55 -10.33
C LEU A 83 -5.85 18.53 -9.50
N SER A 84 -5.84 19.83 -9.85
CA SER A 84 -6.62 20.86 -9.15
C SER A 84 -8.13 20.65 -9.25
N TYR A 85 -8.61 19.98 -10.31
CA TYR A 85 -10.02 19.64 -10.48
C TYR A 85 -10.45 18.38 -9.72
N LEU A 86 -9.50 17.62 -9.16
CA LEU A 86 -9.82 16.42 -8.40
C LEU A 86 -10.25 16.78 -6.97
N PRO A 87 -11.30 16.12 -6.43
CA PRO A 87 -11.73 16.38 -5.08
C PRO A 87 -10.63 15.93 -4.10
N PRO A 88 -10.27 16.72 -3.08
CA PRO A 88 -9.20 16.35 -2.16
C PRO A 88 -9.45 14.99 -1.50
N ILE A 89 -8.38 14.25 -1.26
CA ILE A 89 -8.41 12.99 -0.50
C ILE A 89 -9.16 13.23 0.81
N GLY A 90 -10.24 12.47 1.05
CA GLY A 90 -10.99 12.60 2.28
C GLY A 90 -10.22 11.98 3.46
N VAL A 91 -10.39 12.56 4.65
CA VAL A 91 -9.75 12.05 5.89
C VAL A 91 -10.19 10.61 6.18
N LYS A 92 -11.41 10.25 5.79
CA LYS A 92 -11.95 8.90 5.91
C LYS A 92 -11.18 7.89 5.05
N GLU A 93 -10.82 8.28 3.83
CA GLU A 93 -10.03 7.47 2.90
C GLU A 93 -8.63 7.26 3.43
N VAL A 94 -8.01 8.29 4.00
CA VAL A 94 -6.72 8.20 4.69
C VAL A 94 -6.81 7.19 5.83
N GLY A 95 -7.81 7.32 6.71
CA GLY A 95 -8.02 6.39 7.82
C GLY A 95 -8.27 4.96 7.35
N ARG A 96 -8.98 4.76 6.23
CA ARG A 96 -9.21 3.44 5.64
C ARG A 96 -7.92 2.79 5.16
N LEU A 97 -7.09 3.53 4.40
CA LEU A 97 -5.83 2.99 3.88
C LEU A 97 -4.81 2.74 4.98
N ALA A 98 -4.66 3.69 5.92
CA ALA A 98 -3.82 3.51 7.10
C ALA A 98 -4.30 2.33 7.96
N GLY A 99 -5.62 2.16 8.11
CA GLY A 99 -6.22 1.04 8.81
C GLY A 99 -5.90 -0.32 8.16
N LEU A 100 -5.89 -0.40 6.82
CA LEU A 100 -5.49 -1.62 6.12
C LEU A 100 -4.02 -1.97 6.38
N VAL A 101 -3.12 -0.99 6.27
CA VAL A 101 -1.69 -1.18 6.57
C VAL A 101 -1.50 -1.61 8.02
N TRP A 102 -2.21 -0.98 8.95
CA TRP A 102 -2.19 -1.30 10.37
C TRP A 102 -2.65 -2.73 10.65
N VAL A 103 -3.76 -3.18 10.08
CA VAL A 103 -4.25 -4.57 10.24
C VAL A 103 -3.25 -5.58 9.71
N VAL A 104 -2.64 -5.33 8.54
CA VAL A 104 -1.61 -6.21 7.98
C VAL A 104 -0.39 -6.26 8.89
N TYR A 105 0.07 -5.10 9.39
CA TYR A 105 1.20 -5.02 10.30
C TYR A 105 0.96 -5.81 11.60
N VAL A 106 -0.13 -5.51 12.31
CA VAL A 106 -0.46 -6.19 13.58
C VAL A 106 -0.68 -7.68 13.36
N GLY A 107 -1.39 -8.07 12.31
CA GLY A 107 -1.57 -9.49 11.96
C GLY A 107 -0.25 -10.19 11.69
N SER A 108 0.66 -9.55 10.95
CA SER A 108 1.99 -10.11 10.65
C SER A 108 2.86 -10.25 11.90
N GLN A 109 2.80 -9.32 12.85
CA GLN A 109 3.51 -9.42 14.13
C GLN A 109 3.13 -10.68 14.90
N PHE A 110 1.83 -10.93 15.09
CA PHE A 110 1.36 -12.13 15.77
C PHE A 110 1.77 -13.43 15.05
N LEU A 111 1.70 -13.43 13.72
CA LEU A 111 2.12 -14.57 12.91
C LEU A 111 3.62 -14.83 13.02
N MET A 112 4.45 -13.79 12.95
CA MET A 112 5.92 -13.91 13.02
C MET A 112 6.38 -14.35 14.40
N GLU A 113 5.80 -13.80 15.46
CA GLU A 113 6.11 -14.19 16.84
C GLU A 113 5.81 -15.69 17.06
N PHE A 114 4.64 -16.14 16.59
CA PHE A 114 4.28 -17.55 16.62
C PHE A 114 5.22 -18.40 15.76
N ALA A 115 5.59 -17.95 14.55
CA ALA A 115 6.47 -18.70 13.66
C ALA A 115 7.87 -18.91 14.25
N GLY A 116 8.41 -17.92 14.96
CA GLY A 116 9.78 -17.94 15.47
C GLY A 116 9.96 -18.66 16.80
N SER A 117 8.93 -18.66 17.65
CA SER A 117 9.03 -19.20 19.01
C SER A 117 8.02 -20.31 19.34
N GLY A 118 7.01 -20.54 18.50
CA GLY A 118 5.87 -21.42 18.82
C GLY A 118 4.94 -20.86 19.91
N THR A 119 5.23 -19.67 20.42
CA THR A 119 4.44 -18.94 21.41
C THR A 119 4.12 -17.55 20.90
N VAL A 120 3.07 -16.93 21.43
CA VAL A 120 2.77 -15.53 21.10
C VAL A 120 3.05 -14.70 22.34
N GLN A 121 4.13 -13.92 22.30
CA GLN A 121 4.54 -13.06 23.39
C GLN A 121 4.50 -11.61 22.94
N PHE A 122 3.99 -10.73 23.80
CA PHE A 122 3.99 -9.31 23.52
C PHE A 122 3.95 -8.50 24.81
N ASN A 123 4.58 -7.35 24.76
CA ASN A 123 4.36 -6.31 25.74
C ASN A 123 3.10 -5.52 25.32
N TRP A 124 2.10 -5.43 26.20
CA TRP A 124 0.82 -4.79 25.86
C TRP A 124 1.01 -3.32 25.47
N LEU A 125 1.82 -2.59 26.23
CA LEU A 125 2.09 -1.18 25.96
C LEU A 125 2.91 -1.04 24.67
N ALA A 126 3.87 -1.92 24.42
CA ALA A 126 4.66 -1.90 23.19
C ALA A 126 3.78 -2.17 21.96
N LEU A 127 2.86 -3.13 22.08
CA LEU A 127 1.88 -3.44 21.03
C LEU A 127 1.00 -2.22 20.71
N VAL A 128 0.56 -1.48 21.73
CA VAL A 128 -0.22 -0.24 21.53
C VAL A 128 0.62 0.85 20.86
N CYS A 129 1.86 1.06 21.31
CA CYS A 129 2.78 2.02 20.69
C CYS A 129 3.09 1.66 19.23
N ASP A 130 3.46 0.41 18.96
CA ASP A 130 3.79 -0.08 17.62
C ASP A 130 2.56 -0.04 16.70
N SER A 131 1.38 -0.36 17.24
CA SER A 131 0.10 -0.20 16.55
C SER A 131 -0.18 1.26 16.19
N LEU A 132 -0.01 2.18 17.13
CA LEU A 132 -0.18 3.61 16.89
C LEU A 132 0.79 4.08 15.82
N LEU A 133 2.07 3.72 15.90
CA LEU A 133 3.08 4.11 14.92
C LEU A 133 2.77 3.54 13.52
N ALA A 134 2.38 2.27 13.44
CA ALA A 134 2.03 1.60 12.19
C ALA A 134 0.79 2.21 11.51
N PHE A 135 -0.16 2.75 12.29
CA PHE A 135 -1.28 3.52 11.76
C PHE A 135 -0.90 4.95 11.42
N LEU A 136 -0.17 5.63 12.32
CA LEU A 136 0.20 7.03 12.18
C LEU A 136 0.99 7.22 10.88
N LEU A 137 2.04 6.45 10.67
CA LEU A 137 2.98 6.68 9.57
C LEU A 137 2.31 6.78 8.19
N PRO A 138 1.52 5.80 7.71
CA PRO A 138 0.81 5.92 6.44
C PRO A 138 -0.25 7.04 6.46
N ALA A 139 -0.96 7.22 7.58
CA ALA A 139 -1.94 8.30 7.71
C ALA A 139 -1.31 9.69 7.58
N GLY A 140 -0.17 9.90 8.23
CA GLY A 140 0.59 11.14 8.22
C GLY A 140 1.13 11.48 6.86
N ILE A 141 1.77 10.51 6.19
CA ILE A 141 2.28 10.71 4.83
C ILE A 141 1.13 11.17 3.91
N MET A 142 -0.03 10.51 3.97
CA MET A 142 -1.19 10.88 3.17
C MET A 142 -1.78 12.24 3.54
N LEU A 143 -1.87 12.58 4.84
CA LEU A 143 -2.35 13.89 5.30
C LEU A 143 -1.39 15.02 4.93
N LEU A 144 -0.07 14.77 4.97
CA LEU A 144 0.95 15.72 4.53
C LEU A 144 0.82 15.98 3.03
N LEU A 145 0.71 14.92 2.21
CA LEU A 145 0.49 15.04 0.77
C LEU A 145 -0.81 15.81 0.45
N ARG A 146 -1.90 15.48 1.13
CA ARG A 146 -3.18 16.19 0.99
C ARG A 146 -3.02 17.67 1.30
N ASN A 147 -2.38 18.01 2.41
CA ASN A 147 -2.24 19.40 2.83
C ASN A 147 -1.24 20.18 1.95
N LEU A 148 -0.26 19.51 1.34
CA LEU A 148 0.65 20.14 0.38
C LEU A 148 -0.06 20.60 -0.89
N ILE A 149 -1.01 19.79 -1.38
CA ILE A 149 -1.71 20.04 -2.65
C ILE A 149 -2.89 20.99 -2.46
N TYR A 150 -3.69 20.79 -1.40
CA TYR A 150 -5.02 21.42 -1.31
C TYR A 150 -5.14 22.54 -0.27
N GLN A 151 -4.16 22.73 0.62
CA GLN A 151 -4.27 23.73 1.68
C GLN A 151 -3.61 25.04 1.26
N THR A 152 -4.36 26.14 1.30
CA THR A 152 -3.84 27.48 0.94
C THR A 152 -3.23 28.23 2.12
N SER A 153 -3.60 27.86 3.35
CA SER A 153 -3.11 28.49 4.57
C SER A 153 -1.74 27.96 4.98
N LYS A 154 -0.71 28.80 4.82
CA LYS A 154 0.68 28.48 5.21
C LYS A 154 0.79 27.97 6.65
N LEU A 155 0.05 28.56 7.60
CA LEU A 155 0.12 28.17 9.01
C LEU A 155 -0.35 26.73 9.25
N LYS A 156 -1.45 26.30 8.61
CA LYS A 156 -1.97 24.94 8.77
C LYS A 156 -1.09 23.89 8.08
N ILE A 157 -0.42 24.25 6.99
CA ILE A 157 0.60 23.40 6.35
C ILE A 157 1.75 23.17 7.33
N TRP A 158 2.37 24.24 7.82
CA TRP A 158 3.49 24.16 8.78
C TRP A 158 3.11 23.39 10.06
N ALA A 159 1.91 23.61 10.59
CA ALA A 159 1.43 22.88 11.75
C ALA A 159 1.32 21.36 11.51
N THR A 160 0.91 20.94 10.31
CA THR A 160 0.87 19.52 9.96
C THR A 160 2.28 18.96 9.73
N TYR A 161 3.12 19.71 9.02
CA TYR A 161 4.49 19.32 8.68
C TYR A 161 5.41 19.17 9.88
N ILE A 162 5.23 19.99 10.92
CA ILE A 162 6.00 19.89 12.16
C ILE A 162 5.28 18.99 13.16
N GLY A 163 3.97 19.18 13.32
CA GLY A 163 3.19 18.49 14.35
C GLY A 163 3.15 16.99 14.15
N PHE A 164 2.96 16.52 12.91
CA PHE A 164 2.86 15.09 12.65
C PHE A 164 4.17 14.33 12.93
N PRO A 165 5.35 14.74 12.37
CA PRO A 165 6.62 14.13 12.72
C PRO A 165 6.96 14.26 14.21
N LEU A 166 6.63 15.38 14.84
CA LEU A 166 6.88 15.58 16.28
C LEU A 166 6.10 14.55 17.12
N VAL A 167 4.81 14.34 16.83
CA VAL A 167 4.00 13.32 17.53
C VAL A 167 4.55 11.92 17.27
N TYR A 168 4.93 11.61 16.03
CA TYR A 168 5.52 10.32 15.67
C TYR A 168 6.83 10.06 16.43
N VAL A 169 7.74 11.04 16.47
CA VAL A 169 9.01 10.97 17.19
C VAL A 169 8.77 10.90 18.70
N ALA A 170 7.80 11.62 19.24
CA ALA A 170 7.46 11.57 20.66
C ALA A 170 6.98 10.16 21.08
N ILE A 171 6.15 9.52 20.27
CA ILE A 171 5.69 8.14 20.53
C ILE A 171 6.88 7.16 20.42
N LEU A 172 7.75 7.32 19.43
CA LEU A 172 8.97 6.50 19.30
C LEU A 172 9.94 6.67 20.47
N ALA A 173 10.20 7.91 20.88
CA ALA A 173 11.07 8.22 22.01
C ALA A 173 10.45 7.68 23.31
N GLY A 174 9.14 7.86 23.50
CA GLY A 174 8.40 7.28 24.62
C GLY A 174 8.53 5.76 24.64
N ARG A 175 8.39 5.10 23.48
CA ARG A 175 8.59 3.66 23.35
C ARG A 175 9.98 3.23 23.81
N PHE A 176 11.04 3.90 23.37
CA PHE A 176 12.42 3.51 23.69
C PHE A 176 12.84 3.85 25.13
N THR A 177 12.24 4.87 25.74
CA THR A 177 12.65 5.37 27.07
C THR A 177 11.83 4.81 28.23
N LEU A 178 10.53 4.58 28.01
CA LEU A 178 9.58 4.25 29.09
C LEU A 178 9.21 2.77 29.14
N LEU A 179 9.41 2.00 28.07
CA LEU A 179 9.03 0.60 28.04
C LEU A 179 10.21 -0.33 28.39
N PRO A 180 10.07 -1.20 29.40
CA PRO A 180 10.98 -2.30 29.61
C PRO A 180 10.94 -3.27 28.43
N ASP A 181 12.09 -3.84 28.04
CA ASP A 181 12.19 -4.87 26.99
C ASP A 181 11.55 -6.23 27.37
N GLY A 182 10.78 -6.27 28.47
CA GLY A 182 10.13 -7.47 28.98
C GLY A 182 8.79 -7.77 28.31
N THR A 183 8.43 -9.05 28.29
CA THR A 183 7.11 -9.52 27.85
C THR A 183 6.15 -9.57 29.03
N ASP A 184 5.06 -8.81 28.94
CA ASP A 184 4.03 -8.77 30.00
C ASP A 184 3.02 -9.92 29.84
N ILE A 185 2.75 -10.32 28.58
CA ILE A 185 1.75 -11.32 28.23
C ILE A 185 2.41 -12.39 27.37
N SER A 186 2.29 -13.65 27.78
CA SER A 186 2.70 -14.81 27.01
C SER A 186 1.54 -15.79 26.85
N LEU A 187 1.13 -16.01 25.60
CA LEU A 187 0.22 -17.08 25.24
C LEU A 187 1.07 -18.32 24.93
N THR A 188 1.00 -19.32 25.81
CA THR A 188 1.77 -20.56 25.72
C THR A 188 0.89 -21.75 25.34
N GLY A 189 1.53 -22.77 24.75
CA GLY A 189 0.84 -23.98 24.31
C GLY A 189 -0.30 -23.68 23.34
N TRP A 190 -1.44 -24.35 23.50
CA TRP A 190 -2.58 -24.23 22.60
C TRP A 190 -3.23 -22.83 22.58
N ALA A 191 -2.99 -21.99 23.59
CA ALA A 191 -3.53 -20.63 23.63
C ALA A 191 -2.90 -19.72 22.56
N SER A 192 -1.66 -19.97 22.14
CA SER A 192 -0.98 -19.20 21.08
C SER A 192 -1.64 -19.38 19.70
N LEU A 193 -2.38 -20.47 19.50
CA LEU A 193 -3.11 -20.72 18.26
C LEU A 193 -4.35 -19.84 18.10
N ILE A 194 -4.89 -19.26 19.17
CA ILE A 194 -6.10 -18.43 19.11
C ILE A 194 -5.94 -17.27 18.12
N PRO A 195 -4.94 -16.37 18.24
CA PRO A 195 -4.74 -15.28 17.28
C PRO A 195 -4.43 -15.80 15.87
N VAL A 196 -3.66 -16.88 15.75
CA VAL A 196 -3.30 -17.48 14.45
C VAL A 196 -4.54 -17.99 13.71
N LEU A 197 -5.41 -18.72 14.42
CA LEU A 197 -6.67 -19.25 13.87
C LEU A 197 -7.64 -18.15 13.49
N LEU A 198 -7.73 -17.06 14.27
CA LEU A 198 -8.55 -15.90 13.92
C LEU A 198 -8.08 -15.26 12.61
N ILE A 199 -6.76 -15.12 12.42
CA ILE A 199 -6.19 -14.63 11.16
C ILE A 199 -6.46 -15.60 10.02
N GLY A 200 -6.30 -16.91 10.25
CA GLY A 200 -6.63 -17.94 9.27
C GLY A 200 -8.09 -17.90 8.82
N LEU A 201 -9.04 -17.74 9.76
CA LEU A 201 -10.47 -17.59 9.46
C LEU A 201 -10.74 -16.32 8.64
N ALA A 202 -10.10 -15.20 8.98
CA ALA A 202 -10.21 -13.98 8.19
C ALA A 202 -9.71 -14.20 6.75
N LEU A 203 -8.56 -14.84 6.57
CA LEU A 203 -8.03 -15.16 5.23
C LEU A 203 -8.95 -16.12 4.45
N LEU A 204 -9.55 -17.11 5.12
CA LEU A 204 -10.52 -18.02 4.50
C LEU A 204 -11.81 -17.30 4.09
N PHE A 205 -12.27 -16.34 4.88
CA PHE A 205 -13.41 -15.49 4.52
C PHE A 205 -13.12 -14.70 3.23
N PHE A 206 -11.90 -14.18 3.09
CA PHE A 206 -11.46 -13.43 1.90
C PHE A 206 -10.80 -14.28 0.80
N GLN A 207 -10.90 -15.62 0.84
CA GLN A 207 -10.21 -16.52 -0.10
C GLN A 207 -10.58 -16.32 -1.58
N LYS A 208 -11.71 -15.67 -1.87
CA LYS A 208 -12.14 -15.38 -3.24
C LYS A 208 -11.26 -14.29 -3.88
N GLU A 209 -10.63 -13.44 -3.07
CA GLU A 209 -9.71 -12.43 -3.55
C GLU A 209 -8.43 -13.06 -4.09
N LYS A 210 -8.05 -12.73 -5.33
CA LYS A 210 -6.86 -13.29 -5.98
C LYS A 210 -5.60 -13.08 -5.14
N LEU A 211 -5.46 -11.90 -4.55
CA LEU A 211 -4.32 -11.56 -3.70
C LEU A 211 -4.25 -12.45 -2.46
N VAL A 212 -5.38 -12.66 -1.78
CA VAL A 212 -5.45 -13.56 -0.62
C VAL A 212 -5.14 -14.99 -1.02
N ARG A 213 -5.75 -15.48 -2.10
CA ARG A 213 -5.59 -16.87 -2.56
C ARG A 213 -4.18 -17.23 -2.98
N TYR A 214 -3.51 -16.35 -3.73
CA TYR A 214 -2.20 -16.66 -4.32
C TYR A 214 -1.03 -16.19 -3.46
N VAL A 215 -1.20 -15.15 -2.65
CA VAL A 215 -0.13 -14.56 -1.85
C VAL A 215 -0.31 -14.88 -0.38
N PHE A 216 -1.35 -14.36 0.26
CA PHE A 216 -1.45 -14.42 1.71
C PHE A 216 -1.74 -15.82 2.26
N LEU A 217 -2.57 -16.62 1.59
CA LEU A 217 -2.99 -17.93 2.09
C LEU A 217 -1.85 -18.96 2.07
N PRO A 218 -1.06 -19.11 0.98
CA PRO A 218 0.13 -19.97 1.00
C PRO A 218 1.18 -19.52 2.02
N THR A 219 1.45 -18.21 2.12
CA THR A 219 2.38 -17.66 3.09
C THR A 219 1.92 -17.91 4.52
N TYR A 220 0.64 -17.68 4.82
CA TYR A 220 0.05 -17.95 6.12
C TYR A 220 0.17 -19.42 6.52
N LEU A 221 -0.13 -20.35 5.60
CA LEU A 221 -0.03 -21.78 5.89
C LEU A 221 1.40 -22.20 6.27
N LEU A 222 2.41 -21.66 5.59
CA LEU A 222 3.81 -21.92 5.93
C LEU A 222 4.20 -21.29 7.26
N ILE A 223 3.76 -20.06 7.56
CA ILE A 223 4.01 -19.42 8.86
C ILE A 223 3.37 -20.22 10.00
N ALA A 224 2.10 -20.61 9.83
CA ALA A 224 1.39 -21.41 10.82
C ALA A 224 2.07 -22.76 11.04
N LEU A 225 2.52 -23.42 9.96
CA LEU A 225 3.29 -24.66 10.05
C LEU A 225 4.61 -24.45 10.81
N SER A 226 5.36 -23.39 10.49
CA SER A 226 6.60 -23.04 11.18
C SER A 226 6.39 -22.87 12.69
N GLY A 227 5.31 -22.20 13.10
CA GLY A 227 5.00 -22.01 14.52
C GLY A 227 4.58 -23.31 15.22
N VAL A 228 3.80 -24.17 14.56
CA VAL A 228 3.45 -25.51 15.11
C VAL A 228 4.69 -26.38 15.28
N ILE A 229 5.66 -26.31 14.37
CA ILE A 229 6.93 -27.03 14.51
C ILE A 229 7.69 -26.52 15.74
N HIS A 230 7.86 -25.20 15.90
CA HIS A 230 8.52 -24.64 17.08
C HIS A 230 7.78 -24.94 18.39
N MET A 231 6.46 -25.08 18.35
CA MET A 231 5.65 -25.46 19.51
C MET A 231 5.85 -26.93 19.93
N THR A 232 6.11 -27.84 18.98
CA THR A 232 6.14 -29.29 19.23
C THR A 232 7.54 -29.85 19.43
N MET A 233 8.57 -29.21 18.86
CA MET A 233 9.94 -29.69 18.95
C MET A 233 10.96 -28.55 19.05
N THR A 234 12.11 -28.85 19.64
CA THR A 234 13.26 -27.94 19.61
C THR A 234 13.85 -27.90 18.21
N VAL A 235 13.79 -26.73 17.58
CA VAL A 235 14.20 -26.56 16.18
C VAL A 235 15.70 -26.24 16.10
N PRO A 236 16.50 -27.05 15.37
CA PRO A 236 17.91 -26.72 15.14
C PRO A 236 18.04 -25.49 14.23
N ILE A 237 19.15 -24.76 14.35
CA ILE A 237 19.40 -23.47 13.66
C ILE A 237 19.13 -23.55 12.15
N TRP A 238 19.62 -24.61 11.48
CA TRP A 238 19.42 -24.79 10.04
C TRP A 238 17.94 -24.92 9.65
N LEU A 239 17.15 -25.64 10.46
CA LEU A 239 15.72 -25.80 10.22
C LEU A 239 14.97 -24.48 10.50
N ASN A 240 15.37 -23.73 11.53
CA ASN A 240 14.79 -22.41 11.81
C ASN A 240 14.98 -21.44 10.63
N LEU A 241 16.19 -21.37 10.06
CA LEU A 241 16.46 -20.57 8.87
C LEU A 241 15.55 -20.95 7.70
N VAL A 242 15.37 -22.25 7.45
CA VAL A 242 14.47 -22.76 6.40
C VAL A 242 13.01 -22.36 6.67
N LEU A 243 12.54 -22.50 7.91
CA LEU A 243 11.18 -22.15 8.33
C LEU A 243 10.88 -20.65 8.26
N LEU A 244 11.91 -19.80 8.31
CA LEU A 244 11.80 -18.35 8.13
C LEU A 244 11.84 -17.93 6.66
N ILE A 245 12.69 -18.57 5.85
CA ILE A 245 12.87 -18.22 4.43
C ILE A 245 11.70 -18.74 3.57
N LEU A 246 11.17 -19.93 3.86
CA LEU A 246 10.09 -20.55 3.07
C LEU A 246 8.82 -19.68 2.95
N PRO A 247 8.26 -19.12 4.04
CA PRO A 247 7.13 -18.20 3.93
C PRO A 247 7.42 -16.95 3.08
N ALA A 248 8.63 -16.39 3.21
CA ALA A 248 9.05 -15.23 2.44
C ALA A 248 9.13 -15.55 0.95
N MET A 249 9.71 -16.69 0.58
CA MET A 249 9.74 -17.16 -0.80
C MET A 249 8.33 -17.40 -1.34
N ALA A 250 7.44 -18.00 -0.56
CA ALA A 250 6.05 -18.21 -0.98
C ALA A 250 5.31 -16.89 -1.24
N PHE A 251 5.58 -15.85 -0.43
CA PHE A 251 5.03 -14.52 -0.66
C PHE A 251 5.49 -13.96 -2.02
N TRP A 252 6.78 -14.01 -2.31
CA TRP A 252 7.34 -13.53 -3.58
C TRP A 252 6.90 -14.35 -4.80
N ILE A 253 6.80 -15.67 -4.67
CA ILE A 253 6.27 -16.54 -5.74
C ILE A 253 4.80 -16.20 -5.99
N GLY A 254 4.01 -16.05 -4.92
CA GLY A 254 2.61 -15.68 -5.01
C GLY A 254 2.40 -14.35 -5.72
N THR A 255 3.22 -13.33 -5.40
CA THR A 255 3.14 -12.02 -6.07
C THR A 255 3.53 -12.12 -7.54
N ALA A 256 4.58 -12.87 -7.88
CA ALA A 256 4.96 -13.12 -9.27
C ALA A 256 3.84 -13.82 -10.08
N VAL A 257 3.21 -14.86 -9.52
CA VAL A 257 2.07 -15.55 -10.14
C VAL A 257 0.89 -14.60 -10.35
N LEU A 258 0.61 -13.73 -9.39
CA LEU A 258 -0.46 -12.75 -9.50
C LEU A 258 -0.18 -11.72 -10.61
N LEU A 259 1.06 -11.26 -10.75
CA LEU A 259 1.47 -10.32 -11.79
C LEU A 259 1.35 -10.94 -13.19
N VAL A 260 1.86 -12.17 -13.38
CA VAL A 260 1.77 -12.88 -14.68
C VAL A 260 0.31 -13.11 -15.09
N ARG A 261 -0.58 -13.44 -14.14
CA ARG A 261 -2.01 -13.65 -14.42
C ARG A 261 -2.84 -12.38 -14.58
N LYS A 262 -2.28 -11.20 -14.27
CA LYS A 262 -2.94 -9.91 -14.49
C LYS A 262 -2.63 -9.34 -15.89
N GLY A 263 -1.57 -9.83 -16.53
CA GLY A 263 -1.17 -9.45 -17.90
C GLY A 263 -1.80 -10.26 -19.03
N ASN A 264 -2.59 -11.31 -18.72
CA ASN A 264 -3.43 -12.06 -19.68
C ASN A 264 -4.90 -11.73 -19.43
#